data_AF-A0A946USV0-F1
#
_entry.id   AF-A0A946USV0-F1
#
_cell.length_a   1.000
_cell.length_b   1.000
_cell.length_c   1.000
_cell.angle_alpha   90.00
_cell.angle_beta   90.00
_cell.angle_gamma   90.00
#
_symmetry.space_group_name_H-M   'P 1'
#
loop_
_entity.id
_entity.type
_entity.pdbx_description
1 polymer ?
#
loop_
_entity_poly.entity_id
_entity_poly.type
_entity_poly.pdbx_seq_one_letter_code
_entity_poly.pdbx_strand_id
1 'polypeptide(L)'
;MQARALVSIILSCGYFLIAGCGESASPVAEAERPASDTQVHTAEVAAAGKDDLVAQGESVYMANCAACHQPDGKGLKGAFPPLAESDYLKGDRKQVLSVAMFGLSGPITVNGVDYNGVMPSLGHLSNEQLAAAMTYVFSSWGNDFAAVSVAEVAALRAELGMEDRAAGERHPGATEGEMKYQGAPSAISGDETRQVTSADGPVLSDAEFEVATTVYFERCAGCHGVLRKGATGKALTPDLTREKGTEYLKALINYGSPAGMPNWGTSGEMSSEQIDIMARFLQQEPPEPPEYGMPEIRGSWNVLVPARDRPKTPQHKRDVGNFFAVTLRDSGEVAIIDGDSKEIFVRLKTGYAVHISRPSASGRYVYTIGRDAKVDMIDLWMNPPARVA
;
A
#
# COMPACT_ATOMS: atom_id res chain seq x y z
N MET A 1 6.50 39.88 -62.73
CA MET A 1 7.62 39.76 -63.69
C MET A 1 8.89 40.29 -63.04
N GLN A 2 10.02 39.63 -63.28
CA GLN A 2 11.40 40.12 -63.13
C GLN A 2 11.91 40.50 -61.72
N ALA A 3 13.24 40.50 -61.60
CA ALA A 3 14.03 40.53 -60.36
C ALA A 3 15.24 41.49 -60.51
N ARG A 4 16.13 41.50 -59.49
CA ARG A 4 17.39 42.27 -59.28
C ARG A 4 17.21 43.46 -58.31
N ALA A 5 17.96 43.65 -57.22
CA ALA A 5 19.38 43.46 -56.84
C ALA A 5 20.22 44.76 -56.94
N LEU A 6 20.91 45.10 -55.83
CA LEU A 6 22.08 45.98 -55.56
C LEU A 6 22.01 46.30 -54.04
N VAL A 7 23.00 46.10 -53.15
CA VAL A 7 24.43 46.49 -53.08
C VAL A 7 24.66 48.00 -52.90
N SER A 8 25.10 48.43 -51.69
CA SER A 8 26.28 49.29 -51.52
C SER A 8 26.76 49.48 -50.06
N ILE A 9 27.98 50.00 -49.91
CA ILE A 9 28.81 50.16 -48.69
C ILE A 9 29.08 51.65 -48.41
N ILE A 10 29.32 52.04 -47.14
CA ILE A 10 30.17 53.17 -46.63
C ILE A 10 30.23 52.98 -45.09
N LEU A 11 31.33 52.73 -44.36
CA LEU A 11 32.68 53.36 -44.20
C LEU A 11 32.71 54.51 -43.16
N SER A 12 33.79 54.55 -42.33
CA SER A 12 34.15 55.52 -41.23
C SER A 12 34.01 54.89 -39.82
N CYS A 13 34.90 55.04 -38.84
CA CYS A 13 36.22 55.70 -38.73
C CYS A 13 37.08 54.92 -37.70
N GLY A 14 38.41 55.13 -37.65
CA GLY A 14 39.26 54.53 -36.60
C GLY A 14 40.28 55.50 -36.03
N TYR A 15 40.89 55.16 -34.87
CA TYR A 15 42.26 55.53 -34.48
C TYR A 15 42.73 54.75 -33.22
N PHE A 16 43.88 54.08 -33.37
CA PHE A 16 45.06 53.94 -32.47
C PHE A 16 45.09 54.73 -31.12
N LEU A 17 45.89 54.38 -30.09
CA LEU A 17 47.13 53.56 -30.01
C LEU A 17 47.43 53.08 -28.55
N ILE A 18 48.06 51.90 -28.37
CA ILE A 18 49.03 51.43 -27.32
C ILE A 18 48.76 49.99 -26.85
N ALA A 19 49.78 49.33 -26.27
CA ALA A 19 49.87 47.92 -25.89
C ALA A 19 49.99 47.69 -24.36
N GLY A 20 49.70 46.45 -23.91
CA GLY A 20 49.98 45.94 -22.56
C GLY A 20 49.83 44.40 -22.49
N CYS A 21 50.86 43.72 -21.98
CA CYS A 21 51.13 42.28 -22.06
C CYS A 21 49.97 41.30 -21.74
N GLY A 22 49.91 40.19 -22.47
CA GLY A 22 48.85 39.20 -22.39
C GLY A 22 48.96 38.09 -21.33
N GLU A 23 48.01 37.17 -21.46
CA GLU A 23 48.11 35.73 -21.16
C GLU A 23 47.13 35.03 -22.13
N SER A 24 47.45 33.83 -22.61
CA SER A 24 46.74 33.18 -23.73
C SER A 24 45.54 32.32 -23.33
N ALA A 25 44.42 32.46 -24.05
CA ALA A 25 43.32 31.51 -24.03
C ALA A 25 42.92 31.12 -25.47
N SER A 26 43.29 29.90 -25.88
CA SER A 26 42.81 29.24 -27.10
C SER A 26 41.72 28.22 -26.74
N PRO A 27 40.83 27.84 -27.69
CA PRO A 27 39.56 27.20 -27.34
C PRO A 27 39.71 25.77 -26.84
N VAL A 28 38.88 25.41 -25.86
CA VAL A 28 38.83 24.04 -25.31
C VAL A 28 38.05 23.14 -26.27
N ALA A 29 38.65 22.02 -26.67
CA ALA A 29 38.00 21.02 -27.50
C ALA A 29 36.99 20.18 -26.71
N GLU A 30 35.92 19.76 -27.39
CA GLU A 30 34.97 18.76 -26.89
C GLU A 30 35.65 17.39 -26.81
N ALA A 31 35.82 16.86 -25.60
CA ALA A 31 36.41 15.55 -25.36
C ALA A 31 35.31 14.49 -25.24
N GLU A 32 35.42 13.41 -26.03
CA GLU A 32 34.54 12.25 -25.94
C GLU A 32 34.62 11.60 -24.54
N ARG A 33 33.46 11.27 -23.96
CA ARG A 33 33.39 10.54 -22.68
C ARG A 33 33.49 9.04 -22.93
N PRO A 34 34.29 8.29 -22.15
CA PRO A 34 34.50 6.85 -22.39
C PRO A 34 33.24 6.04 -22.09
N ALA A 35 33.06 4.94 -22.82
CA ALA A 35 32.01 3.96 -22.57
C ALA A 35 32.37 3.03 -21.39
N SER A 36 31.72 3.26 -20.25
CA SER A 36 31.60 2.42 -19.04
C SER A 36 30.41 3.01 -18.28
N ASP A 37 29.33 2.31 -17.93
CA ASP A 37 29.32 1.05 -17.17
C ASP A 37 28.39 -0.05 -17.74
N THR A 38 27.55 0.27 -18.73
CA THR A 38 26.52 -0.66 -19.23
C THR A 38 27.10 -1.93 -19.86
N GLN A 39 28.30 -1.87 -20.45
CA GLN A 39 28.97 -3.05 -21.01
C GLN A 39 29.59 -3.97 -19.95
N VAL A 40 29.91 -3.45 -18.76
CA VAL A 40 30.55 -4.22 -17.69
C VAL A 40 29.54 -5.21 -17.08
N HIS A 41 28.31 -4.74 -16.80
CA HIS A 41 27.23 -5.58 -16.28
C HIS A 41 26.81 -6.74 -17.21
N THR A 42 26.85 -6.56 -18.54
CA THR A 42 26.52 -7.65 -19.47
C THR A 42 27.58 -8.77 -19.52
N ALA A 43 28.82 -8.48 -19.13
CA ALA A 43 29.92 -9.45 -19.19
C ALA A 43 29.99 -10.34 -17.93
N GLU A 44 29.80 -9.77 -16.73
CA GLU A 44 29.86 -10.54 -15.47
C GLU A 44 28.69 -11.53 -15.34
N VAL A 45 27.49 -11.19 -15.81
CA VAL A 45 26.31 -12.07 -15.74
C VAL A 45 26.43 -13.31 -16.64
N ALA A 46 27.31 -13.28 -17.65
CA ALA A 46 27.63 -14.46 -18.47
C ALA A 46 28.61 -15.43 -17.79
N ALA A 47 29.20 -15.06 -16.65
CA ALA A 47 30.28 -15.78 -15.98
C ALA A 47 29.99 -16.17 -14.51
N ALA A 48 28.82 -15.83 -13.95
CA ALA A 48 28.42 -16.26 -12.62
C ALA A 48 28.25 -17.79 -12.56
N GLY A 49 28.89 -18.44 -11.59
CA GLY A 49 28.76 -19.88 -11.39
C GLY A 49 27.36 -20.29 -10.96
N LYS A 50 26.97 -21.56 -11.21
CA LYS A 50 25.67 -22.11 -10.74
C LYS A 50 25.48 -21.85 -9.24
N ASP A 51 26.55 -21.99 -8.45
CA ASP A 51 26.53 -21.87 -7.01
C ASP A 51 26.32 -20.42 -6.53
N ASP A 52 26.90 -19.42 -7.21
CA ASP A 52 26.68 -17.99 -6.91
C ASP A 52 25.23 -17.56 -7.21
N LEU A 53 24.67 -18.07 -8.31
CA LEU A 53 23.27 -17.85 -8.68
C LEU A 53 22.30 -18.54 -7.72
N VAL A 54 22.67 -19.70 -7.17
CA VAL A 54 21.89 -20.39 -6.12
C VAL A 54 21.90 -19.60 -4.81
N ALA A 55 23.05 -19.08 -4.37
CA ALA A 55 23.14 -18.28 -3.15
C ALA A 55 22.36 -16.96 -3.25
N GLN A 56 22.42 -16.27 -4.39
CA GLN A 56 21.59 -15.08 -4.64
C GLN A 56 20.09 -15.46 -4.76
N GLY A 57 19.81 -16.60 -5.40
CA GLY A 57 18.47 -17.13 -5.59
C GLY A 57 17.75 -17.49 -4.30
N GLU A 58 18.47 -17.98 -3.28
CA GLU A 58 17.91 -18.26 -1.95
C GLU A 58 17.33 -17.00 -1.31
N SER A 59 18.06 -15.88 -1.33
CA SER A 59 17.60 -14.61 -0.78
C SER A 59 16.33 -14.10 -1.47
N VAL A 60 16.30 -14.14 -2.81
CA VAL A 60 15.12 -13.75 -3.60
C VAL A 60 13.95 -14.72 -3.36
N TYR A 61 14.21 -16.03 -3.25
CA TYR A 61 13.21 -17.05 -2.91
C TYR A 61 12.60 -16.80 -1.53
N MET A 62 13.42 -16.54 -0.51
CA MET A 62 12.97 -16.29 0.86
C MET A 62 12.13 -15.01 0.96
N ALA A 63 12.45 -13.97 0.18
CA ALA A 63 11.70 -12.74 0.15
C ALA A 63 10.35 -12.84 -0.61
N ASN A 64 10.24 -13.68 -1.66
CA ASN A 64 9.13 -13.62 -2.62
C ASN A 64 8.30 -14.91 -2.75
N CYS A 65 8.87 -16.08 -2.44
CA CYS A 65 8.32 -17.40 -2.80
C CYS A 65 8.10 -18.31 -1.60
N ALA A 66 9.03 -18.31 -0.63
CA ALA A 66 8.95 -19.09 0.61
C ALA A 66 7.67 -18.81 1.42
N ALA A 67 7.02 -17.68 1.15
CA ALA A 67 5.71 -17.30 1.63
C ALA A 67 4.65 -18.41 1.57
N CYS A 68 4.42 -18.90 0.36
CA CYS A 68 3.42 -19.93 0.09
C CYS A 68 4.07 -21.30 -0.03
N HIS A 69 5.27 -21.36 -0.61
CA HIS A 69 5.98 -22.61 -0.91
C HIS A 69 6.87 -23.12 0.24
N GLN A 70 6.94 -22.40 1.37
CA GLN A 70 7.76 -22.68 2.55
C GLN A 70 9.28 -22.60 2.31
N PRO A 71 10.10 -22.35 3.35
CA PRO A 71 11.56 -22.33 3.23
C PRO A 71 12.16 -23.66 2.74
N ASP A 72 11.47 -24.78 2.98
CA ASP A 72 11.87 -26.13 2.55
C ASP A 72 11.19 -26.60 1.25
N GLY A 73 10.52 -25.69 0.54
CA GLY A 73 9.87 -25.96 -0.75
C GLY A 73 8.63 -26.87 -0.67
N LYS A 74 8.17 -27.31 0.51
CA LYS A 74 7.06 -28.26 0.62
C LYS A 74 5.66 -27.66 0.47
N GLY A 75 5.54 -26.33 0.52
CA GLY A 75 4.26 -25.64 0.54
C GLY A 75 3.38 -26.03 1.73
N LEU A 76 2.06 -25.88 1.57
CA LEU A 76 1.07 -26.27 2.57
C LEU A 76 0.00 -27.12 1.88
N LYS A 77 -0.06 -28.41 2.20
CA LYS A 77 -0.95 -29.38 1.53
C LYS A 77 -2.41 -28.90 1.52
N GLY A 78 -3.03 -28.87 0.33
CA GLY A 78 -4.40 -28.38 0.11
C GLY A 78 -4.54 -26.86 -0.03
N ALA A 79 -3.47 -26.08 0.19
CA ALA A 79 -3.47 -24.62 0.08
C ALA A 79 -2.44 -24.08 -0.93
N PHE A 80 -1.18 -24.49 -0.80
CA PHE A 80 -0.06 -24.05 -1.62
C PHE A 80 0.76 -25.26 -2.08
N PRO A 81 1.01 -25.43 -3.39
CA PRO A 81 1.66 -26.63 -3.92
C PRO A 81 3.15 -26.70 -3.56
N PRO A 82 3.73 -27.90 -3.43
CA PRO A 82 5.16 -28.09 -3.26
C PRO A 82 5.94 -27.70 -4.53
N LEU A 83 7.11 -27.12 -4.32
CA LEU A 83 8.18 -26.99 -5.30
C LEU A 83 9.23 -28.10 -5.13
N ALA A 84 9.43 -28.60 -3.90
CA ALA A 84 10.25 -29.77 -3.61
C ALA A 84 9.70 -31.01 -4.34
N GLU A 85 10.55 -31.67 -5.14
CA GLU A 85 10.26 -32.87 -5.94
C GLU A 85 9.02 -32.78 -6.86
N SER A 86 8.57 -31.56 -7.16
CA SER A 86 7.30 -31.26 -7.83
C SER A 86 7.22 -31.83 -9.25
N ASP A 87 6.16 -32.59 -9.56
CA ASP A 87 5.83 -33.04 -10.92
C ASP A 87 5.55 -31.87 -11.87
N TYR A 88 4.94 -30.78 -11.38
CA TYR A 88 4.68 -29.57 -12.14
C TYR A 88 5.97 -28.92 -12.67
N LEU A 89 7.06 -28.95 -11.91
CA LEU A 89 8.36 -28.45 -12.34
C LEU A 89 9.03 -29.33 -13.42
N LYS A 90 8.61 -30.60 -13.55
CA LYS A 90 9.06 -31.53 -14.61
C LYS A 90 8.31 -31.32 -15.93
N GLY A 91 7.32 -30.43 -15.96
CA GLY A 91 6.51 -30.09 -17.14
C GLY A 91 7.23 -29.15 -18.12
N ASP A 92 6.45 -28.35 -18.86
CA ASP A 92 7.04 -27.35 -19.75
C ASP A 92 7.72 -26.22 -18.95
N ARG A 93 9.04 -26.11 -19.12
CA ARG A 93 9.87 -25.07 -18.52
C ARG A 93 9.39 -23.66 -18.88
N LYS A 94 8.91 -23.40 -20.10
CA LYS A 94 8.35 -22.09 -20.46
C LYS A 94 7.07 -21.81 -19.67
N GLN A 95 6.18 -22.79 -19.53
CA GLN A 95 4.98 -22.68 -18.69
C GLN A 95 5.33 -22.39 -17.22
N VAL A 96 6.31 -23.08 -16.64
CA VAL A 96 6.75 -22.87 -15.24
C VAL A 96 7.29 -21.44 -15.03
N LEU A 97 8.16 -20.97 -15.94
CA LEU A 97 8.67 -19.59 -15.88
C LEU A 97 7.56 -18.55 -16.10
N SER A 98 6.61 -18.82 -17.02
CA SER A 98 5.45 -17.96 -17.27
C SER A 98 4.53 -17.87 -16.04
N VAL A 99 4.34 -18.97 -15.31
CA VAL A 99 3.60 -18.99 -14.03
C VAL A 99 4.27 -18.13 -12.97
N ALA A 100 5.61 -18.14 -12.87
CA ALA A 100 6.31 -17.22 -11.97
C ALA A 100 6.10 -15.75 -12.41
N MET A 101 6.18 -15.46 -13.71
CA MET A 101 6.01 -14.10 -14.24
C MET A 101 4.59 -13.54 -14.08
N PHE A 102 3.56 -14.31 -14.43
CA PHE A 102 2.17 -13.85 -14.49
C PHE A 102 1.31 -14.24 -13.28
N GLY A 103 1.83 -15.14 -12.43
CA GLY A 103 1.04 -15.83 -11.44
C GLY A 103 0.22 -16.97 -12.04
N LEU A 104 -0.65 -17.56 -11.22
CA LEU A 104 -1.52 -18.66 -11.61
C LEU A 104 -2.81 -18.60 -10.80
N SER A 105 -3.93 -19.00 -11.40
CA SER A 105 -5.23 -19.03 -10.74
C SER A 105 -6.10 -20.11 -11.36
N GLY A 106 -6.92 -20.75 -10.52
CA GLY A 106 -7.75 -21.88 -10.91
C GLY A 106 -7.19 -23.24 -10.46
N PRO A 107 -7.89 -24.34 -10.76
CA PRO A 107 -7.53 -25.66 -10.29
C PRO A 107 -6.29 -26.21 -11.00
N ILE A 108 -5.34 -26.72 -10.21
CA ILE A 108 -4.18 -27.49 -10.65
C ILE A 108 -4.01 -28.72 -9.77
N THR A 109 -3.38 -29.76 -10.29
CA THR A 109 -2.94 -30.92 -9.52
C THR A 109 -1.42 -30.92 -9.48
N VAL A 110 -0.83 -31.07 -8.29
CA VAL A 110 0.63 -31.17 -8.09
C VAL A 110 0.91 -32.34 -7.16
N ASN A 111 1.77 -33.26 -7.57
CA ASN A 111 2.08 -34.53 -6.91
C ASN A 111 0.82 -35.31 -6.50
N GLY A 112 -0.21 -35.30 -7.35
CA GLY A 112 -1.50 -35.97 -7.11
C GLY A 112 -2.42 -35.31 -6.07
N VAL A 113 -2.12 -34.09 -5.63
CA VAL A 113 -2.98 -33.29 -4.73
C VAL A 113 -3.54 -32.09 -5.50
N ASP A 114 -4.83 -31.84 -5.37
CA ASP A 114 -5.50 -30.70 -6.01
C ASP A 114 -5.33 -29.41 -5.19
N TYR A 115 -5.10 -28.31 -5.90
CA TYR A 115 -4.96 -26.96 -5.38
C TYR A 115 -5.80 -26.01 -6.24
N ASN A 116 -6.50 -25.07 -5.62
CA ASN A 116 -7.28 -24.04 -6.32
C ASN A 116 -7.04 -22.67 -5.67
N GLY A 117 -5.76 -22.33 -5.55
CA GLY A 117 -5.27 -21.07 -4.98
C GLY A 117 -5.01 -19.99 -6.04
N VAL A 118 -4.46 -18.87 -5.59
CA VAL A 118 -3.95 -17.81 -6.46
C VAL A 118 -2.47 -17.63 -6.14
N MET A 119 -1.61 -17.92 -7.11
CA MET A 119 -0.19 -17.58 -7.06
C MET A 119 0.00 -16.15 -7.59
N PRO A 120 0.67 -15.25 -6.82
CA PRO A 120 1.01 -13.90 -7.28
C PRO A 120 1.87 -13.86 -8.55
N SER A 121 1.77 -12.77 -9.30
CA SER A 121 2.76 -12.42 -10.34
C SER A 121 4.05 -11.91 -9.69
N LEU A 122 5.17 -12.55 -10.01
CA LEU A 122 6.52 -12.10 -9.67
C LEU A 122 7.16 -11.29 -10.82
N GLY A 123 6.36 -10.80 -11.78
CA GLY A 123 6.80 -9.95 -12.90
C GLY A 123 7.32 -8.57 -12.49
N HIS A 124 7.35 -8.25 -11.19
CA HIS A 124 7.96 -7.06 -10.61
C HIS A 124 9.44 -7.24 -10.25
N LEU A 125 9.95 -8.48 -10.23
CA LEU A 125 11.37 -8.79 -10.05
C LEU A 125 12.14 -8.46 -11.33
N SER A 126 13.42 -8.11 -11.22
CA SER A 126 14.27 -7.96 -12.42
C SER A 126 14.52 -9.31 -13.11
N ASN A 127 15.03 -9.28 -14.35
CA ASN A 127 15.42 -10.51 -15.07
C ASN A 127 16.41 -11.37 -14.26
N GLU A 128 17.38 -10.71 -13.60
CA GLU A 128 18.43 -11.33 -12.78
C GLU A 128 17.85 -11.96 -11.52
N GLN A 129 16.99 -11.22 -10.81
CA GLN A 129 16.32 -11.71 -9.61
C GLN A 129 15.45 -12.94 -9.89
N LEU A 130 14.67 -12.90 -10.98
CA LEU A 130 13.81 -14.03 -11.34
C LEU A 130 14.62 -15.23 -11.83
N ALA A 131 15.70 -15.02 -12.60
CA ALA A 131 16.60 -16.09 -13.02
C ALA A 131 17.29 -16.77 -11.83
N ALA A 132 17.78 -15.99 -10.85
CA ALA A 132 18.38 -16.51 -9.62
C ALA A 132 17.36 -17.31 -8.78
N ALA A 133 16.19 -16.73 -8.51
CA ALA A 133 15.13 -17.39 -7.73
C ALA A 133 14.68 -18.71 -8.36
N MET A 134 14.44 -18.72 -9.67
CA MET A 134 14.04 -19.94 -10.37
C MET A 134 15.17 -20.97 -10.47
N THR A 135 16.43 -20.52 -10.58
CA THR A 135 17.60 -21.42 -10.48
C THR A 135 17.66 -22.11 -9.12
N TYR A 136 17.50 -21.37 -8.02
CA TYR A 136 17.45 -21.94 -6.66
C TYR A 136 16.32 -22.97 -6.53
N VAL A 137 15.09 -22.64 -6.98
CA VAL A 137 13.96 -23.60 -6.98
C VAL A 137 14.28 -24.86 -7.79
N PHE A 138 15.02 -24.73 -8.91
CA PHE A 138 15.34 -25.80 -9.84
C PHE A 138 16.50 -26.71 -9.39
N SER A 139 17.27 -26.29 -8.38
CA SER A 139 18.40 -27.04 -7.80
C SER A 139 18.20 -27.46 -6.33
N SER A 140 17.14 -27.00 -5.68
CA SER A 140 16.89 -27.23 -4.25
C SER A 140 15.93 -28.41 -4.01
N TRP A 141 15.99 -28.97 -2.80
CA TRP A 141 15.03 -29.96 -2.27
C TRP A 141 14.79 -31.19 -3.18
N GLY A 142 15.86 -31.73 -3.77
CA GLY A 142 15.79 -32.91 -4.65
C GLY A 142 15.51 -32.60 -6.13
N ASN A 143 15.34 -31.33 -6.49
CA ASN A 143 15.25 -30.91 -7.89
C ASN A 143 16.65 -30.87 -8.52
N ASP A 144 16.79 -31.46 -9.72
CA ASP A 144 18.03 -31.44 -10.51
C ASP A 144 17.71 -31.03 -11.96
N PHE A 145 17.32 -29.76 -12.13
CA PHE A 145 17.09 -29.16 -13.44
C PHE A 145 18.24 -28.21 -13.82
N ALA A 146 18.33 -27.90 -15.12
CA ALA A 146 19.28 -26.90 -15.61
C ALA A 146 18.99 -25.51 -15.00
N ALA A 147 20.04 -24.75 -14.68
CA ALA A 147 19.91 -23.38 -14.17
C ALA A 147 19.14 -22.49 -15.16
N VAL A 148 18.46 -21.46 -14.66
CA VAL A 148 17.72 -20.47 -15.45
C VAL A 148 18.63 -19.29 -15.73
N SER A 149 18.80 -18.94 -17.01
CA SER A 149 19.66 -17.83 -17.40
C SER A 149 18.89 -16.51 -17.47
N VAL A 150 19.58 -15.38 -17.23
CA VAL A 150 19.00 -14.03 -17.37
C VAL A 150 18.52 -13.78 -18.81
N ALA A 151 19.26 -14.30 -19.80
CA ALA A 151 18.89 -14.22 -21.22
C ALA A 151 17.61 -15.00 -21.55
N GLU A 152 17.38 -16.16 -20.90
CA GLU A 152 16.14 -16.94 -21.05
C GLU A 152 14.94 -16.20 -20.47
N VAL A 153 15.09 -15.59 -19.29
CA VAL A 153 14.05 -14.77 -18.65
C VAL A 153 13.71 -13.54 -19.50
N ALA A 154 14.72 -12.83 -20.01
CA ALA A 154 14.53 -11.67 -20.87
C ALA A 154 13.88 -12.04 -22.22
N ALA A 155 14.30 -13.15 -22.84
CA ALA A 155 13.70 -13.63 -24.09
C ALA A 155 12.23 -14.03 -23.92
N LEU A 156 11.89 -14.71 -22.83
CA LEU A 156 10.51 -15.10 -22.53
C LEU A 156 9.61 -13.88 -22.23
N ARG A 157 10.15 -12.87 -21.52
CA ARG A 157 9.43 -11.60 -21.31
C ARG A 157 9.14 -10.87 -22.63
N ALA A 158 10.11 -10.80 -23.53
CA ALA A 158 9.92 -10.22 -24.86
C ALA A 158 8.89 -11.01 -25.70
N GLU A 159 8.92 -12.36 -25.67
CA GLU A 159 7.95 -13.23 -26.32
C GLU A 159 6.53 -13.03 -25.80
N LEU A 160 6.37 -12.76 -24.50
CA LEU A 160 5.09 -12.59 -23.81
C LEU A 160 4.63 -11.11 -23.69
N GLY A 161 5.35 -10.17 -24.32
CA GLY A 161 5.01 -8.74 -24.30
C GLY A 161 5.10 -8.07 -22.92
N MET A 162 5.96 -8.58 -22.03
CA MET A 162 6.21 -8.02 -20.70
C MET A 162 7.50 -7.17 -20.72
N GLU A 163 7.40 -5.91 -20.33
CA GLU A 163 8.56 -5.07 -20.00
C GLU A 163 9.03 -5.31 -18.55
N ASP A 164 10.32 -5.14 -18.28
CA ASP A 164 10.85 -5.25 -16.92
C ASP A 164 10.43 -4.04 -16.07
N ARG A 165 9.45 -4.24 -15.19
CA ARG A 165 8.89 -3.19 -14.35
C ARG A 165 9.82 -2.74 -13.23
N ALA A 166 10.92 -3.45 -12.96
CA ALA A 166 11.94 -3.01 -12.02
C ALA A 166 12.81 -1.87 -12.57
N ALA A 167 12.78 -1.61 -13.89
CA ALA A 167 13.52 -0.54 -14.54
C ALA A 167 12.88 0.87 -14.39
N GLY A 168 11.69 0.97 -13.78
CA GLY A 168 11.06 2.25 -13.47
C GLY A 168 11.63 2.89 -12.19
N GLU A 169 11.97 4.17 -12.22
CA GLU A 169 12.34 4.91 -11.01
C GLU A 169 11.20 4.88 -9.98
N ARG A 170 11.52 4.44 -8.75
CA ARG A 170 10.60 4.59 -7.61
C ARG A 170 10.42 6.09 -7.31
N HIS A 171 9.21 6.49 -6.89
CA HIS A 171 8.91 7.89 -6.58
C HIS A 171 9.96 8.51 -5.65
N PRO A 172 10.70 9.56 -6.09
CA PRO A 172 11.73 10.17 -5.25
C PRO A 172 11.11 10.83 -4.02
N GLY A 173 11.63 10.51 -2.84
CA GLY A 173 11.27 11.18 -1.59
C GLY A 173 10.09 10.58 -0.81
N ALA A 174 9.55 9.42 -1.19
CA ALA A 174 8.63 8.66 -0.34
C ALA A 174 9.35 7.45 0.28
N THR A 175 9.43 7.40 1.61
CA THR A 175 9.87 6.19 2.32
C THR A 175 8.82 5.09 2.25
N GLU A 176 9.25 3.85 2.46
CA GLU A 176 8.36 2.69 2.55
C GLU A 176 7.33 2.83 3.71
N GLY A 177 7.65 3.63 4.73
CA GLY A 177 6.74 4.02 5.81
C GLY A 177 5.66 5.04 5.41
N GLU A 178 5.96 5.95 4.49
CA GLU A 178 5.03 6.99 4.02
C GLU A 178 4.05 6.47 2.96
N MET A 179 4.40 5.39 2.26
CA MET A 179 3.51 4.68 1.33
C MET A 179 2.57 3.69 2.02
N LYS A 180 2.76 3.42 3.32
CA LYS A 180 1.90 2.53 4.11
C LYS A 180 0.63 3.23 4.56
N TYR A 181 -0.51 2.58 4.34
CA TYR A 181 -1.81 3.05 4.77
C TYR A 181 -1.90 3.10 6.30
N GLN A 182 -1.74 4.29 6.88
CA GLN A 182 -2.04 4.51 8.29
C GLN A 182 -3.57 4.62 8.48
N GLY A 183 -4.19 3.46 8.64
CA GLY A 183 -5.53 3.32 9.16
C GLY A 183 -5.65 4.06 10.48
N ALA A 184 -6.66 4.93 10.59
CA ALA A 184 -6.91 5.63 11.84
C ALA A 184 -7.55 4.64 12.84
N PRO A 185 -7.11 4.57 14.11
CA PRO A 185 -7.68 3.74 15.17
C PRO A 185 -9.20 3.54 15.17
N SER A 186 -9.62 2.41 15.72
CA SER A 186 -11.01 2.08 15.98
C SER A 186 -11.58 2.97 17.09
N ALA A 187 -12.87 3.30 16.99
CA ALA A 187 -13.60 3.95 18.07
C ALA A 187 -14.27 2.95 19.03
N ILE A 188 -14.24 1.65 18.71
CA ILE A 188 -14.64 0.54 19.58
C ILE A 188 -13.36 -0.05 20.18
N SER A 189 -13.26 -0.09 21.51
CA SER A 189 -12.16 -0.75 22.21
C SER A 189 -12.45 -2.23 22.48
N GLY A 190 -11.41 -3.04 22.74
CA GLY A 190 -11.56 -4.49 22.88
C GLY A 190 -12.44 -4.91 24.07
N ASP A 191 -12.39 -4.16 25.16
CA ASP A 191 -13.13 -4.36 26.40
C ASP A 191 -14.63 -4.01 26.31
N GLU A 192 -15.02 -3.16 25.36
CA GLU A 192 -16.44 -2.83 25.10
C GLU A 192 -17.17 -3.93 24.31
N THR A 193 -16.46 -4.89 23.72
CA THR A 193 -17.06 -5.94 22.89
C THR A 193 -17.48 -7.16 23.70
N ARG A 194 -18.65 -7.74 23.39
CA ARG A 194 -19.14 -8.92 24.11
C ARG A 194 -18.38 -10.18 23.68
N GLN A 195 -17.42 -10.62 24.51
CA GLN A 195 -16.65 -11.83 24.27
C GLN A 195 -17.53 -13.07 24.07
N VAL A 196 -17.22 -13.85 23.03
CA VAL A 196 -17.79 -15.18 22.77
C VAL A 196 -16.66 -16.14 22.44
N THR A 197 -16.16 -16.85 23.45
CA THR A 197 -15.24 -17.97 23.25
C THR A 197 -16.03 -19.19 22.79
N SER A 198 -15.82 -19.60 21.53
CA SER A 198 -16.49 -20.75 20.93
C SER A 198 -15.73 -22.04 21.24
N ALA A 199 -16.45 -23.10 21.63
CA ALA A 199 -15.86 -24.37 22.03
C ALA A 199 -15.15 -25.11 20.88
N ASP A 200 -15.49 -24.78 19.63
CA ASP A 200 -15.04 -25.48 18.42
C ASP A 200 -13.87 -24.77 17.69
N GLY A 201 -13.36 -23.65 18.25
CA GLY A 201 -12.22 -22.90 17.71
C GLY A 201 -10.92 -23.10 18.51
N PRO A 202 -9.73 -22.81 17.94
CA PRO A 202 -8.48 -22.85 18.68
C PRO A 202 -8.51 -21.92 19.91
N VAL A 203 -8.08 -22.43 21.06
CA VAL A 203 -8.16 -21.71 22.34
C VAL A 203 -7.33 -20.40 22.28
N LEU A 204 -7.93 -19.33 22.80
CA LEU A 204 -7.26 -18.08 23.15
C LEU A 204 -7.51 -17.80 24.62
N SER A 205 -6.53 -17.20 25.29
CA SER A 205 -6.72 -16.54 26.58
C SER A 205 -7.42 -15.19 26.40
N ASP A 206 -8.03 -14.67 27.47
CA ASP A 206 -8.78 -13.41 27.44
C ASP A 206 -7.92 -12.23 26.95
N ALA A 207 -6.65 -12.19 27.36
CA ALA A 207 -5.69 -11.16 26.94
C ALA A 207 -5.34 -11.27 25.44
N GLU A 208 -5.21 -12.48 24.89
CA GLU A 208 -5.03 -12.67 23.45
C GLU A 208 -6.29 -12.27 22.68
N PHE A 209 -7.48 -12.53 23.24
CA PHE A 209 -8.76 -12.15 22.62
C PHE A 209 -8.93 -10.62 22.56
N GLU A 210 -8.54 -9.89 23.62
CA GLU A 210 -8.55 -8.42 23.66
C GLU A 210 -7.57 -7.81 22.64
N VAL A 211 -6.34 -8.33 22.57
CA VAL A 211 -5.34 -7.94 21.56
C VAL A 211 -5.86 -8.22 20.15
N ALA A 212 -6.41 -9.40 19.90
CA ALA A 212 -6.93 -9.78 18.59
C ALA A 212 -8.12 -8.91 18.16
N THR A 213 -9.02 -8.61 19.10
CA THR A 213 -10.17 -7.74 18.88
C THR A 213 -9.71 -6.35 18.47
N THR A 214 -8.79 -5.74 19.22
CA THR A 214 -8.22 -4.43 18.90
C THR A 214 -7.58 -4.41 17.51
N VAL A 215 -6.69 -5.37 17.22
CA VAL A 215 -6.05 -5.49 15.89
C VAL A 215 -7.07 -5.68 14.77
N TYR A 216 -8.11 -6.50 15.00
CA TYR A 216 -9.17 -6.72 14.01
C TYR A 216 -9.93 -5.44 13.68
N PHE A 217 -10.39 -4.71 14.70
CA PHE A 217 -11.17 -3.48 14.49
C PHE A 217 -10.34 -2.37 13.84
N GLU A 218 -9.08 -2.20 14.22
CA GLU A 218 -8.19 -1.18 13.63
C GLU A 218 -7.76 -1.48 12.19
N ARG A 219 -7.46 -2.76 11.87
CA ARG A 219 -6.73 -3.12 10.64
C ARG A 219 -7.50 -3.99 9.66
N CYS A 220 -8.52 -4.74 10.12
CA CYS A 220 -9.21 -5.75 9.31
C CYS A 220 -10.68 -5.41 9.04
N ALA A 221 -11.40 -4.89 10.04
CA ALA A 221 -12.85 -4.68 10.00
C ALA A 221 -13.29 -3.68 8.92
N GLY A 222 -12.43 -2.72 8.55
CA GLY A 222 -12.69 -1.80 7.44
C GLY A 222 -12.88 -2.49 6.08
N CYS A 223 -12.22 -3.63 5.85
CA CYS A 223 -12.35 -4.42 4.62
C CYS A 223 -13.26 -5.65 4.78
N HIS A 224 -13.25 -6.29 5.94
CA HIS A 224 -13.94 -7.57 6.19
C HIS A 224 -15.27 -7.42 6.96
N GLY A 225 -15.60 -6.21 7.42
CA GLY A 225 -16.78 -5.90 8.23
C GLY A 225 -16.62 -6.31 9.70
N VAL A 226 -17.26 -5.57 10.61
CA VAL A 226 -17.17 -5.83 12.07
C VAL A 226 -17.69 -7.22 12.46
N LEU A 227 -18.74 -7.71 11.80
CA LEU A 227 -19.27 -9.07 11.96
C LEU A 227 -18.61 -10.10 11.02
N ARG A 228 -17.47 -9.76 10.41
CA ARG A 228 -16.70 -10.59 9.48
C ARG A 228 -17.44 -11.07 8.22
N LYS A 229 -18.61 -10.52 7.89
CA LYS A 229 -19.45 -10.92 6.74
C LYS A 229 -18.93 -10.43 5.37
N GLY A 230 -17.80 -9.74 5.34
CA GLY A 230 -17.20 -9.15 4.14
C GLY A 230 -17.71 -7.74 3.85
N ALA A 231 -16.89 -6.95 3.14
CA ALA A 231 -17.28 -5.66 2.57
C ALA A 231 -16.55 -5.47 1.23
N THR A 232 -15.30 -5.00 1.24
CA THR A 232 -14.39 -5.05 0.08
C THR A 232 -13.57 -6.34 0.08
N GLY A 233 -13.17 -6.79 1.26
CA GLY A 233 -12.58 -8.11 1.49
C GLY A 233 -13.64 -9.20 1.65
N LYS A 234 -13.21 -10.46 1.43
CA LYS A 234 -14.05 -11.67 1.60
C LYS A 234 -14.58 -11.81 3.02
N ALA A 235 -15.66 -12.56 3.20
CA ALA A 235 -16.11 -12.98 4.53
C ALA A 235 -15.03 -13.81 5.24
N LEU A 236 -14.88 -13.59 6.54
CA LEU A 236 -13.99 -14.30 7.46
C LEU A 236 -14.81 -14.89 8.63
N THR A 237 -15.98 -15.43 8.32
CA THR A 237 -16.87 -16.08 9.30
C THR A 237 -16.32 -17.45 9.70
N PRO A 238 -16.61 -17.94 10.92
CA PRO A 238 -15.93 -19.12 11.47
C PRO A 238 -16.14 -20.42 10.68
N ASP A 239 -17.29 -20.57 10.02
CA ASP A 239 -17.58 -21.67 9.09
C ASP A 239 -16.56 -21.76 7.94
N LEU A 240 -16.14 -20.61 7.40
CA LEU A 240 -15.15 -20.53 6.32
C LEU A 240 -13.72 -20.66 6.86
N THR A 241 -13.41 -19.98 7.97
CA THR A 241 -12.03 -19.92 8.47
C THR A 241 -11.60 -21.20 9.18
N ARG A 242 -12.51 -21.92 9.84
CA ARG A 242 -12.23 -23.24 10.45
C ARG A 242 -11.93 -24.30 9.37
N GLU A 243 -12.59 -24.24 8.21
CA GLU A 243 -12.28 -25.12 7.06
C GLU A 243 -10.84 -24.92 6.56
N LYS A 244 -10.35 -23.67 6.55
CA LYS A 244 -8.98 -23.36 6.13
C LYS A 244 -7.92 -23.67 7.18
N GLY A 245 -8.28 -23.55 8.46
CA GLY A 245 -7.41 -23.84 9.59
C GLY A 245 -6.29 -22.81 9.82
N THR A 246 -5.68 -22.88 11.00
CA THR A 246 -4.79 -21.83 11.53
C THR A 246 -3.57 -21.56 10.65
N GLU A 247 -2.89 -22.58 10.12
CA GLU A 247 -1.65 -22.38 9.35
C GLU A 247 -1.90 -21.72 7.98
N TYR A 248 -3.03 -21.98 7.34
CA TYR A 248 -3.44 -21.23 6.14
C TYR A 248 -3.67 -19.76 6.46
N LEU A 249 -4.39 -19.48 7.55
CA LEU A 249 -4.72 -18.12 7.96
C LEU A 249 -3.44 -17.35 8.36
N LYS A 250 -2.49 -18.00 9.05
CA LYS A 250 -1.18 -17.42 9.39
C LYS A 250 -0.41 -17.03 8.14
N ALA A 251 -0.30 -17.93 7.16
CA ALA A 251 0.36 -17.63 5.89
C ALA A 251 -0.34 -16.46 5.15
N LEU A 252 -1.67 -16.48 5.06
CA LEU A 252 -2.43 -15.43 4.36
C LEU A 252 -2.33 -14.06 5.06
N ILE A 253 -2.31 -14.01 6.40
CA ILE A 253 -2.11 -12.76 7.16
C ILE A 253 -0.66 -12.27 7.02
N ASN A 254 0.33 -13.18 7.09
CA ASN A 254 1.74 -12.84 7.03
C ASN A 254 2.16 -12.26 5.66
N TYR A 255 1.64 -12.84 4.58
CA TYR A 255 2.06 -12.54 3.20
C TYR A 255 1.00 -11.80 2.37
N GLY A 256 -0.23 -11.65 2.86
CA GLY A 256 -1.29 -10.95 2.17
C GLY A 256 -1.83 -11.71 0.96
N SER A 257 -2.45 -10.98 0.01
CA SER A 257 -2.84 -11.57 -1.28
C SER A 257 -2.88 -10.54 -2.42
N PRO A 258 -2.64 -10.95 -3.68
CA PRO A 258 -2.71 -10.07 -4.85
C PRO A 258 -4.07 -9.41 -5.08
N ALA A 259 -5.13 -9.96 -4.48
CA ALA A 259 -6.48 -9.40 -4.52
C ALA A 259 -6.66 -8.17 -3.60
N GLY A 260 -5.57 -7.61 -3.05
CA GLY A 260 -5.57 -6.38 -2.26
C GLY A 260 -5.55 -6.58 -0.75
N MET A 261 -5.23 -7.77 -0.25
CA MET A 261 -5.02 -7.99 1.19
C MET A 261 -3.57 -7.64 1.56
N PRO A 262 -3.31 -6.73 2.52
CA PRO A 262 -1.95 -6.35 2.92
C PRO A 262 -1.16 -7.51 3.53
N ASN A 263 0.16 -7.42 3.42
CA ASN A 263 1.14 -8.42 3.84
C ASN A 263 1.69 -8.14 5.25
N TRP A 264 0.83 -8.22 6.28
CA TRP A 264 1.09 -7.67 7.61
C TRP A 264 2.35 -8.18 8.32
N GLY A 265 2.76 -9.42 8.07
CA GLY A 265 3.97 -10.00 8.67
C GLY A 265 5.24 -9.60 7.93
N THR A 266 5.28 -9.80 6.61
CA THR A 266 6.45 -9.42 5.80
C THR A 266 6.66 -7.92 5.69
N SER A 267 5.63 -7.10 5.89
CA SER A 267 5.77 -5.65 6.02
C SER A 267 6.34 -5.21 7.38
N GLY A 268 6.49 -6.13 8.34
CA GLY A 268 6.93 -5.85 9.71
C GLY A 268 5.88 -5.18 10.60
N GLU A 269 4.63 -5.12 10.17
CA GLU A 269 3.55 -4.43 10.91
C GLU A 269 2.87 -5.28 11.98
N MET A 270 2.99 -6.60 11.90
CA MET A 270 2.54 -7.56 12.90
C MET A 270 3.65 -8.57 13.21
N SER A 271 3.80 -8.93 14.49
CA SER A 271 4.70 -10.01 14.90
C SER A 271 4.11 -11.39 14.60
N SER A 272 4.95 -12.42 14.57
CA SER A 272 4.54 -13.82 14.41
C SER A 272 3.49 -14.26 15.45
N GLU A 273 3.62 -13.77 16.69
CA GLU A 273 2.67 -14.02 17.78
C GLU A 273 1.33 -13.35 17.51
N GLN A 274 1.33 -12.08 17.05
CA GLN A 274 0.10 -11.38 16.67
C GLN A 274 -0.60 -12.07 15.49
N ILE A 275 0.16 -12.61 14.54
CA ILE A 275 -0.37 -13.35 13.39
C ILE A 275 -1.01 -14.67 13.82
N ASP A 276 -0.39 -15.41 14.75
CA ASP A 276 -0.95 -16.62 15.33
C ASP A 276 -2.23 -16.36 16.13
N ILE A 277 -2.20 -15.34 17.00
CA ILE A 277 -3.37 -14.85 17.77
C ILE A 277 -4.51 -14.49 16.81
N MET A 278 -4.24 -13.72 15.75
CA MET A 278 -5.26 -13.33 14.77
C MET A 278 -5.81 -14.53 14.00
N ALA A 279 -4.98 -15.47 13.57
CA ALA A 279 -5.42 -16.68 12.88
C ALA A 279 -6.31 -17.56 13.75
N ARG A 280 -6.04 -17.67 15.06
CA ARG A 280 -6.93 -18.33 16.03
C ARG A 280 -8.21 -17.53 16.24
N PHE A 281 -8.13 -16.22 16.44
CA PHE A 281 -9.28 -15.34 16.68
C PHE A 281 -10.29 -15.33 15.52
N LEU A 282 -9.81 -15.39 14.27
CA LEU A 282 -10.68 -15.47 13.10
C LEU A 282 -11.56 -16.74 13.08
N GLN A 283 -11.18 -17.80 13.80
CA GLN A 283 -11.92 -19.05 13.93
C GLN A 283 -12.86 -19.08 15.16
N GLN A 284 -12.86 -18.03 15.98
CA GLN A 284 -13.82 -17.83 17.07
C GLN A 284 -15.05 -17.08 16.56
N GLU A 285 -16.23 -17.27 17.17
CA GLU A 285 -17.41 -16.46 16.85
C GLU A 285 -17.09 -14.97 17.07
N PRO A 286 -17.48 -14.07 16.13
CA PRO A 286 -17.18 -12.66 16.27
C PRO A 286 -17.96 -12.07 17.46
N PRO A 287 -17.31 -11.27 18.33
CA PRO A 287 -18.02 -10.59 19.39
C PRO A 287 -18.98 -9.57 18.78
N GLU A 288 -20.22 -9.52 19.26
CA GLU A 288 -21.19 -8.51 18.84
C GLU A 288 -20.81 -7.16 19.46
N PRO A 289 -20.63 -6.09 18.66
CA PRO A 289 -20.46 -4.74 19.19
C PRO A 289 -21.71 -4.28 19.96
N PRO A 290 -21.59 -3.41 20.97
CA PRO A 290 -22.74 -2.77 21.59
C PRO A 290 -23.60 -2.00 20.58
N GLU A 291 -24.92 -2.10 20.73
CA GLU A 291 -25.87 -1.25 20.02
C GLU A 291 -25.82 0.20 20.55
N TYR A 292 -25.88 1.19 19.66
CA TYR A 292 -25.87 2.62 20.02
C TYR A 292 -27.22 3.27 19.70
N GLY A 293 -28.17 3.15 20.63
CA GLY A 293 -29.56 3.50 20.46
C GLY A 293 -29.91 4.94 20.85
N MET A 294 -31.21 5.20 20.97
CA MET A 294 -31.71 6.52 21.42
C MET A 294 -31.29 6.90 22.84
N PRO A 295 -31.15 5.99 23.83
CA PRO A 295 -30.62 6.36 25.13
C PRO A 295 -29.18 6.87 25.05
N GLU A 296 -28.33 6.20 24.28
CA GLU A 296 -26.91 6.52 24.13
C GLU A 296 -26.72 7.83 23.34
N ILE A 297 -27.45 8.01 22.23
CA ILE A 297 -27.48 9.27 21.46
C ILE A 297 -27.96 10.45 22.31
N ARG A 298 -28.97 10.25 23.17
CA ARG A 298 -29.43 11.31 24.08
C ARG A 298 -28.47 11.57 25.23
N GLY A 299 -27.71 10.56 25.66
CA GLY A 299 -26.66 10.68 26.68
C GLY A 299 -25.44 11.47 26.18
N SER A 300 -25.10 11.35 24.89
CA SER A 300 -23.99 12.09 24.27
C SER A 300 -24.37 13.46 23.71
N TRP A 301 -25.66 13.75 23.47
CA TRP A 301 -26.11 15.02 22.89
C TRP A 301 -25.96 16.21 23.85
N ASN A 302 -25.15 17.20 23.46
CA ASN A 302 -24.86 18.39 24.26
C ASN A 302 -25.08 19.69 23.46
N VAL A 303 -26.14 20.44 23.78
CA VAL A 303 -26.43 21.72 23.11
C VAL A 303 -25.62 22.86 23.74
N LEU A 304 -24.47 23.16 23.15
CA LEU A 304 -23.55 24.21 23.61
C LEU A 304 -24.16 25.63 23.56
N VAL A 305 -24.92 25.93 22.50
CA VAL A 305 -25.63 27.21 22.34
C VAL A 305 -27.05 26.96 21.85
N PRO A 306 -28.10 27.19 22.68
CA PRO A 306 -29.49 26.99 22.28
C PRO A 306 -29.89 27.88 21.10
N ALA A 307 -30.71 27.35 20.18
CA ALA A 307 -31.05 28.04 18.93
C ALA A 307 -31.68 29.43 19.10
N ARG A 308 -32.42 29.65 20.19
CA ARG A 308 -32.98 30.97 20.57
C ARG A 308 -31.90 32.02 20.84
N ASP A 309 -30.75 31.61 21.37
CA ASP A 309 -29.67 32.47 21.86
C ASP A 309 -28.59 32.72 20.77
N ARG A 310 -28.67 32.00 19.65
CA ARG A 310 -27.78 32.17 18.47
C ARG A 310 -28.07 33.48 17.71
N PRO A 311 -27.08 34.07 17.02
CA PRO A 311 -27.23 35.32 16.26
C PRO A 311 -28.37 35.28 15.23
N LYS A 312 -29.00 36.44 14.97
CA LYS A 312 -30.06 36.61 13.95
C LYS A 312 -29.53 37.07 12.59
N THR A 313 -28.27 37.50 12.55
CA THR A 313 -27.48 37.87 11.37
C THR A 313 -26.01 37.50 11.62
N PRO A 314 -25.13 37.43 10.61
CA PRO A 314 -23.69 37.30 10.81
C PRO A 314 -23.12 38.39 11.73
N GLN A 315 -22.20 38.01 12.62
CA GLN A 315 -21.48 38.89 13.54
C GLN A 315 -20.10 39.33 13.00
N HIS A 316 -19.82 39.05 11.74
CA HIS A 316 -18.60 39.42 11.02
C HIS A 316 -18.94 39.87 9.59
N LYS A 317 -17.95 40.45 8.90
CA LYS A 317 -18.09 40.96 7.52
C LYS A 317 -17.60 40.01 6.41
N ARG A 318 -16.97 38.89 6.78
CA ARG A 318 -16.49 37.84 5.86
C ARG A 318 -17.67 37.16 5.13
N ASP A 319 -17.46 36.73 3.88
CA ASP A 319 -18.48 36.02 3.11
C ASP A 319 -18.65 34.57 3.60
N VAL A 320 -19.80 34.28 4.20
CA VAL A 320 -20.19 32.94 4.66
C VAL A 320 -20.33 31.96 3.48
N GLY A 321 -20.67 32.45 2.29
CA GLY A 321 -20.80 31.65 1.08
C GLY A 321 -19.46 31.17 0.50
N ASN A 322 -18.35 31.81 0.88
CA ASN A 322 -17.00 31.50 0.40
C ASN A 322 -16.09 30.93 1.51
N PHE A 323 -16.65 30.31 2.56
CA PHE A 323 -15.84 29.62 3.58
C PHE A 323 -15.45 28.19 3.18
N PHE A 324 -14.19 27.84 3.46
CA PHE A 324 -13.67 26.48 3.35
C PHE A 324 -13.57 25.84 4.74
N ALA A 325 -14.28 24.73 4.96
CA ALA A 325 -14.20 23.93 6.19
C ALA A 325 -13.21 22.77 6.00
N VAL A 326 -11.93 23.02 6.30
CA VAL A 326 -10.82 22.10 6.02
C VAL A 326 -10.54 21.20 7.21
N THR A 327 -10.63 19.88 7.00
CA THR A 327 -10.24 18.83 7.94
C THR A 327 -8.75 18.91 8.28
N LEU A 328 -8.44 18.93 9.57
CA LEU A 328 -7.10 18.72 10.13
C LEU A 328 -7.13 17.34 10.81
N ARG A 329 -6.98 16.28 9.99
CA ARG A 329 -7.32 14.89 10.33
C ARG A 329 -6.75 14.47 11.68
N ASP A 330 -5.43 14.57 11.83
CA ASP A 330 -4.74 13.95 12.95
C ASP A 330 -4.78 14.80 14.24
N SER A 331 -5.09 16.10 14.15
CA SER A 331 -5.32 16.96 15.32
C SER A 331 -6.77 16.96 15.83
N GLY A 332 -7.69 16.30 15.11
CA GLY A 332 -9.11 16.26 15.50
C GLY A 332 -9.82 17.61 15.36
N GLU A 333 -9.44 18.39 14.36
CA GLU A 333 -9.87 19.77 14.18
C GLU A 333 -10.42 20.05 12.78
N VAL A 334 -11.21 21.11 12.66
CA VAL A 334 -11.55 21.74 11.39
C VAL A 334 -11.13 23.20 11.41
N ALA A 335 -10.40 23.63 10.38
CA ALA A 335 -10.12 25.02 10.12
C ALA A 335 -11.24 25.63 9.26
N ILE A 336 -11.81 26.75 9.70
CA ILE A 336 -12.66 27.60 8.85
C ILE A 336 -11.74 28.64 8.23
N ILE A 337 -11.61 28.59 6.91
CA ILE A 337 -10.71 29.45 6.12
C ILE A 337 -11.55 30.37 5.24
N ASP A 338 -11.19 31.64 5.22
CA ASP A 338 -11.78 32.67 4.38
C ASP A 338 -11.36 32.46 2.92
N GLY A 339 -12.32 32.27 2.02
CA GLY A 339 -12.06 32.03 0.60
C GLY A 339 -11.58 33.26 -0.16
N ASP A 340 -11.72 34.47 0.37
CA ASP A 340 -11.20 35.70 -0.25
C ASP A 340 -9.80 36.01 0.26
N SER A 341 -9.62 36.16 1.59
CA SER A 341 -8.34 36.54 2.20
C SER A 341 -7.36 35.38 2.39
N LYS A 342 -7.82 34.13 2.27
CA LYS A 342 -7.07 32.88 2.56
C LYS A 342 -6.63 32.73 4.01
N GLU A 343 -7.10 33.60 4.91
CA GLU A 343 -6.81 33.52 6.33
C GLU A 343 -7.60 32.41 7.02
N ILE A 344 -6.97 31.74 7.97
CA ILE A 344 -7.65 30.84 8.89
C ILE A 344 -8.39 31.69 9.93
N PHE A 345 -9.72 31.73 9.84
CA PHE A 345 -10.54 32.51 10.75
C PHE A 345 -10.62 31.86 12.14
N VAL A 346 -10.73 30.53 12.20
CA VAL A 346 -10.72 29.76 13.46
C VAL A 346 -10.33 28.29 13.20
N ARG A 347 -9.70 27.64 14.19
CA ARG A 347 -9.54 26.18 14.26
C ARG A 347 -10.42 25.65 15.38
N LEU A 348 -11.25 24.64 15.09
CA LEU A 348 -12.25 24.11 16.01
C LEU A 348 -12.02 22.62 16.26
N LYS A 349 -11.72 22.24 17.50
CA LYS A 349 -11.68 20.84 17.94
C LYS A 349 -13.08 20.23 17.82
N THR A 350 -13.19 19.17 17.04
CA THR A 350 -14.46 18.61 16.51
C THR A 350 -14.50 17.08 16.61
N GLY A 351 -13.72 16.49 17.52
CA GLY A 351 -13.68 15.05 17.75
C GLY A 351 -12.54 14.34 17.04
N TYR A 352 -12.64 13.02 16.92
CA TYR A 352 -11.56 12.20 16.41
C TYR A 352 -11.60 12.06 14.88
N ALA A 353 -10.46 12.36 14.23
CA ALA A 353 -10.23 12.13 12.79
C ALA A 353 -11.42 12.51 11.89
N VAL A 354 -11.76 13.81 11.85
CA VAL A 354 -12.90 14.35 11.08
C VAL A 354 -12.86 13.84 9.65
N HIS A 355 -13.91 13.13 9.23
CA HIS A 355 -13.93 12.48 7.93
C HIS A 355 -14.47 13.41 6.84
N ILE A 356 -15.60 14.10 7.10
CA ILE A 356 -16.21 15.04 6.17
C ILE A 356 -16.86 16.24 6.88
N SER A 357 -16.88 17.37 6.17
CA SER A 357 -17.71 18.54 6.46
C SER A 357 -18.88 18.61 5.48
N ARG A 358 -20.07 19.03 5.95
CA ARG A 358 -21.26 19.26 5.11
C ARG A 358 -21.99 20.55 5.50
N PRO A 359 -22.24 21.48 4.57
CA PRO A 359 -23.03 22.67 4.86
C PRO A 359 -24.52 22.34 4.94
N SER A 360 -25.24 23.09 5.79
CA SER A 360 -26.70 23.21 5.72
C SER A 360 -27.15 23.89 4.42
N ALA A 361 -28.39 23.64 3.99
CA ALA A 361 -28.96 24.26 2.79
C ALA A 361 -29.00 25.81 2.82
N SER A 362 -28.95 26.43 4.00
CA SER A 362 -28.88 27.89 4.17
C SER A 362 -27.45 28.45 4.15
N GLY A 363 -26.42 27.60 4.05
CA GLY A 363 -25.01 27.99 4.19
C GLY A 363 -24.58 28.40 5.61
N ARG A 364 -25.51 28.63 6.54
CA ARG A 364 -25.20 29.13 7.91
C ARG A 364 -24.46 28.10 8.77
N TYR A 365 -24.89 26.85 8.74
CA TYR A 365 -24.33 25.80 9.58
C TYR A 365 -23.42 24.88 8.77
N VAL A 366 -22.32 24.43 9.38
CA VAL A 366 -21.51 23.30 8.91
C VAL A 366 -21.60 22.19 9.94
N TYR A 367 -21.84 20.98 9.48
CA TYR A 367 -21.81 19.76 10.27
C TYR A 367 -20.52 19.01 9.94
N THR A 368 -19.81 18.57 10.96
CA THR A 368 -18.61 17.72 10.84
C THR A 368 -18.91 16.37 11.45
N ILE A 369 -18.45 15.28 10.83
CA ILE A 369 -18.54 13.94 11.41
C ILE A 369 -17.15 13.31 11.51
N GLY A 370 -16.79 12.85 12.71
CA GLY A 370 -15.59 12.09 13.00
C GLY A 370 -15.70 10.61 12.60
N ARG A 371 -14.57 9.91 12.54
CA ARG A 371 -14.56 8.45 12.34
C ARG A 371 -15.10 7.68 13.55
N ASP A 372 -15.19 8.35 14.70
CA ASP A 372 -15.85 7.94 15.93
C ASP A 372 -17.38 8.15 15.91
N ALA A 373 -17.96 8.46 14.74
CA ALA A 373 -19.36 8.84 14.55
C ALA A 373 -19.82 10.08 15.34
N LYS A 374 -18.89 10.81 15.98
CA LYS A 374 -19.20 12.06 16.66
C LYS A 374 -19.58 13.12 15.63
N VAL A 375 -20.67 13.84 15.90
CA VAL A 375 -21.12 14.97 15.09
C VAL A 375 -21.01 16.25 15.90
N ASP A 376 -20.42 17.28 15.29
CA ASP A 376 -20.40 18.64 15.84
C ASP A 376 -21.08 19.60 14.82
N MET A 377 -21.87 20.55 15.33
CA MET A 377 -22.58 21.56 14.55
C MET A 377 -21.94 22.94 14.77
N ILE A 378 -21.46 23.58 13.70
CA ILE A 378 -20.75 24.87 13.73
C ILE A 378 -21.66 25.96 13.17
N ASP A 379 -21.87 27.05 13.91
CA ASP A 379 -22.59 28.25 13.46
C ASP A 379 -21.60 29.25 12.84
N LEU A 380 -21.63 29.36 11.50
CA LEU A 380 -20.77 30.28 10.75
C LEU A 380 -21.17 31.75 10.89
N TRP A 381 -22.24 32.09 11.62
CA TRP A 381 -22.61 33.49 11.88
C TRP A 381 -22.02 34.07 13.17
N MET A 382 -21.44 33.24 14.04
CA MET A 382 -20.75 33.69 15.25
C MET A 382 -19.39 34.31 14.91
N ASN A 383 -18.86 35.17 15.78
CA ASN A 383 -17.54 35.79 15.59
C ASN A 383 -16.60 35.52 16.78
N PRO A 384 -15.61 34.62 16.65
CA PRO A 384 -15.40 33.70 15.52
C PRO A 384 -16.51 32.63 15.42
N PRO A 385 -16.61 31.92 14.28
CA PRO A 385 -17.47 30.75 14.14
C PRO A 385 -17.20 29.73 15.24
N ALA A 386 -18.26 29.12 15.78
CA ALA A 386 -18.16 28.29 16.97
C ALA A 386 -19.09 27.08 16.89
N ARG A 387 -18.75 26.04 17.65
CA ARG A 387 -19.62 24.87 17.86
C ARG A 387 -20.82 25.26 18.72
N VAL A 388 -22.00 24.77 18.35
CA VAL A 388 -23.29 25.12 18.98
C VAL A 388 -24.11 23.89 19.41
N ALA A 389 -23.74 22.71 18.95
CA ALA A 389 -24.17 21.38 19.39
C ALA A 389 -23.11 20.35 18.98
#